data_AF-A0A2D9SHA7-F1
#
_entry.id   AF-A0A2D9SHA7-F1
#
_cell.length_a   1.000
_cell.length_b   1.000
_cell.length_c   1.000
_cell.angle_alpha   90.00
_cell.angle_beta   90.00
_cell.angle_gamma   90.00
#
_symmetry.space_group_name_H-M   'P 1'
#
loop_
_entity.id
_entity.type
_entity.pdbx_description
1 polymer ?
#
loop_
_entity_poly.entity_id
_entity_poly.type
_entity_poly.pdbx_seq_one_letter_code
_entity_poly.pdbx_strand_id
1 'polypeptide(L)'
;MEEKVVDSIKNDKVQEISGSTMTKAGRLAMELSNEKKRLKLELQELQAEYEEVKPTTPTGTKDWYVKWASMILAVTGVFLISASYIFYGQIAYLVSSVGWIYVGMQWGDRAIMIGSAITGTAVAMNLIENLPKFLS
;
A
#
# COMPACT_ATOMS: atom_id res chain seq x y z
N MET A 1 12.71 43.32 -1.63
CA MET A 1 12.19 44.57 -1.04
C MET A 1 10.68 44.69 -1.23
N GLU A 2 10.14 44.21 -2.36
CA GLU A 2 8.69 44.20 -2.65
C GLU A 2 7.85 43.30 -1.72
N GLU A 3 8.35 42.14 -1.32
CA GLU A 3 7.57 41.19 -0.49
C GLU A 3 7.26 41.74 0.92
N LYS A 4 8.22 42.44 1.54
CA LYS A 4 8.00 43.15 2.81
C LYS A 4 7.03 44.33 2.68
N VAL A 5 7.00 44.97 1.51
CA VAL A 5 6.10 46.10 1.22
C VAL A 5 4.67 45.60 1.03
N VAL A 6 4.48 44.46 0.38
CA VAL A 6 3.16 43.83 0.20
C VAL A 6 2.55 43.37 1.54
N ASP A 7 3.37 42.80 2.44
CA ASP A 7 2.90 42.41 3.78
C ASP A 7 2.55 43.61 4.66
N SER A 8 3.32 44.71 4.59
CA SER A 8 2.96 45.93 5.31
C SER A 8 1.66 46.57 4.79
N ILE A 9 1.43 46.56 3.47
CA ILE A 9 0.20 47.12 2.86
C ILE A 9 -1.03 46.28 3.19
N LYS A 10 -0.89 44.95 3.29
CA LYS A 10 -1.96 44.06 3.76
C LYS A 10 -2.30 44.32 5.22
N ASN A 11 -1.30 44.51 6.06
CA ASN A 11 -1.50 44.73 7.49
C ASN A 11 -2.17 46.09 7.78
N ASP A 12 -1.78 47.15 7.05
CA ASP A 12 -2.40 48.48 7.15
C ASP A 12 -3.87 48.47 6.70
N LYS A 13 -4.19 47.82 5.57
CA LYS A 13 -5.60 47.66 5.13
C LYS A 13 -6.45 46.87 6.11
N VAL A 14 -5.87 45.88 6.80
CA VAL A 14 -6.58 45.09 7.82
C VAL A 14 -6.86 45.91 9.07
N GLN A 15 -5.96 46.83 9.45
CA GLN A 15 -6.16 47.72 10.59
C GLN A 15 -7.16 48.85 10.30
N GLU A 16 -7.18 49.41 9.10
CA GLU A 16 -8.14 50.47 8.72
C GLU A 16 -9.60 49.96 8.72
N ILE A 17 -9.83 48.70 8.36
CA ILE A 17 -11.15 48.04 8.42
C ILE A 17 -11.58 47.76 9.88
N SER A 18 -10.64 47.67 10.82
CA SER A 18 -10.92 47.44 12.24
C SER A 18 -11.53 48.66 12.95
N GLY A 19 -11.37 49.86 12.39
CA GLY A 19 -11.90 51.12 12.96
C GLY A 19 -13.33 51.45 12.50
N SER A 20 -13.77 50.94 11.35
CA SER A 20 -15.14 51.09 10.88
C SER A 20 -16.03 50.03 11.53
N THR A 21 -17.04 50.46 12.30
CA THR A 21 -18.05 49.64 12.99
C THR A 21 -18.35 48.31 12.27
N MET A 22 -17.70 47.23 12.69
CA MET A 22 -17.89 45.88 12.15
C MET A 22 -19.32 45.42 12.42
N THR A 23 -20.15 45.35 11.38
CA THR A 23 -21.49 44.74 11.43
C THR A 23 -21.37 43.28 11.87
N LYS A 24 -22.34 42.76 12.63
CA LYS A 24 -22.33 41.36 13.14
C LYS A 24 -22.03 40.31 12.06
N ALA A 25 -22.42 40.59 10.81
CA ALA A 25 -22.12 39.76 9.64
C ALA A 25 -20.62 39.69 9.28
N GLY A 26 -19.85 40.76 9.48
CA GLY A 26 -18.40 40.79 9.25
C GLY A 26 -17.61 39.98 10.28
N ARG A 27 -18.03 40.01 11.55
CA ARG A 27 -17.46 39.16 12.61
C ARG A 27 -17.74 37.69 12.33
N LEU A 28 -18.98 37.36 11.93
CA LEU A 28 -19.36 35.99 11.56
C LEU A 28 -18.58 35.49 10.33
N ALA A 29 -18.38 36.33 9.30
CA ALA A 29 -17.59 35.98 8.12
C ALA A 29 -16.12 35.73 8.45
N MET A 30 -15.56 36.51 9.39
CA MET A 30 -14.20 36.32 9.88
C MET A 30 -14.05 35.02 10.69
N GLU A 31 -14.99 34.73 11.59
CA GLU A 31 -15.04 33.46 12.33
C GLU A 31 -15.16 32.26 11.39
N LEU A 32 -16.09 32.31 10.41
CA LEU A 32 -16.22 31.30 9.36
C LEU A 32 -14.95 31.12 8.54
N SER A 33 -14.24 32.20 8.22
CA SER A 33 -12.98 32.12 7.46
C SER A 33 -11.86 31.45 8.27
N ASN A 34 -11.81 31.70 9.57
CA ASN A 34 -10.85 31.09 10.49
C ASN A 34 -11.15 29.60 10.70
N GLU A 35 -12.41 29.22 10.89
CA GLU A 35 -12.81 27.81 10.96
C GLU A 35 -12.52 27.08 9.65
N LYS A 36 -12.83 27.69 8.51
CA LYS A 36 -12.54 27.10 7.18
C LYS A 36 -11.04 26.95 6.92
N LYS A 37 -10.21 27.85 7.45
CA LYS A 37 -8.75 27.76 7.38
C LYS A 37 -8.21 26.66 8.29
N ARG A 38 -8.75 26.54 9.50
CA ARG A 38 -8.41 25.46 10.44
C ARG A 38 -8.83 24.08 9.89
N LEU A 39 -10.05 23.94 9.40
CA LEU A 39 -10.55 22.71 8.76
C LEU A 39 -9.71 22.31 7.54
N LYS A 40 -9.22 23.30 6.76
CA LYS A 40 -8.29 23.02 5.65
C LYS A 40 -6.92 22.54 6.12
N LEU A 41 -6.43 23.03 7.26
CA LEU A 41 -5.18 22.54 7.86
C LEU A 41 -5.36 21.13 8.41
N GLU A 42 -6.46 20.86 9.12
CA GLU A 42 -6.81 19.51 9.60
C GLU A 42 -6.99 18.54 8.42
N LEU A 43 -7.63 18.97 7.32
CA LEU A 43 -7.72 18.18 6.08
C LEU A 43 -6.37 17.96 5.41
N GLN A 44 -5.47 18.95 5.41
CA GLN A 44 -4.12 18.81 4.85
C GLN A 44 -3.25 17.88 5.70
N GLU A 45 -3.41 17.93 7.02
CA GLU A 45 -2.74 17.04 7.97
C GLU A 45 -3.26 15.60 7.82
N LEU A 46 -4.57 15.40 7.73
CA LEU A 46 -5.17 14.10 7.40
C LEU A 46 -4.76 13.61 6.00
N GLN A 47 -4.62 14.50 5.01
CA GLN A 47 -4.15 14.12 3.68
C GLN A 47 -2.67 13.71 3.70
N ALA A 48 -1.84 14.36 4.54
CA ALA A 48 -0.45 14.00 4.73
C ALA A 48 -0.31 12.66 5.47
N GLU A 49 -1.12 12.44 6.52
CA GLU A 49 -1.22 11.14 7.21
C GLU A 49 -1.77 10.06 6.27
N TYR A 50 -2.73 10.38 5.39
CA TYR A 50 -3.27 9.44 4.42
C TYR A 50 -2.28 9.08 3.30
N GLU A 51 -1.43 10.00 2.86
CA GLU A 51 -0.35 9.70 1.91
C GLU A 51 0.79 8.91 2.58
N GLU A 52 0.97 9.01 3.90
CA GLU A 52 1.89 8.19 4.70
C GLU A 52 1.30 6.80 5.01
N VAL A 53 -0.02 6.71 5.20
CA VAL A 53 -0.81 5.49 5.45
C VAL A 53 -1.30 4.85 4.14
N LYS A 54 -0.95 5.42 2.98
CA LYS A 54 -1.20 4.75 1.71
C LYS A 54 -0.31 3.51 1.68
N PRO A 55 -0.88 2.30 1.72
CA PRO A 55 -0.10 1.09 1.72
C PRO A 55 0.71 1.10 0.44
N THR A 56 2.02 1.26 0.59
CA THR A 56 3.01 1.19 -0.47
C THR A 56 3.03 -0.23 -1.01
N THR A 57 2.08 -0.55 -1.87
CA THR A 57 2.42 -1.28 -3.08
C THR A 57 2.47 -0.25 -4.21
N PRO A 58 3.66 0.35 -4.45
CA PRO A 58 3.85 1.13 -5.65
C PRO A 58 3.61 0.18 -6.82
N THR A 59 2.59 0.46 -7.63
CA THR A 59 2.45 -0.19 -8.92
C THR A 59 3.71 0.09 -9.75
N GLY A 60 4.51 -0.95 -10.03
CA GLY A 60 5.74 -0.85 -10.83
C GLY A 60 7.00 -1.49 -10.22
N THR A 61 6.95 -1.97 -8.98
CA THR A 61 8.12 -2.59 -8.31
C THR A 61 8.15 -4.11 -8.56
N LYS A 62 9.35 -4.74 -8.54
CA LYS A 62 9.55 -6.17 -8.91
C LYS A 62 8.63 -7.12 -8.14
N ASP A 63 8.34 -6.81 -6.88
CA ASP A 63 7.43 -7.55 -5.99
C ASP A 63 6.01 -7.69 -6.53
N TRP A 64 5.49 -6.70 -7.26
CA TRP A 64 4.18 -6.79 -7.89
C TRP A 64 4.14 -7.89 -8.97
N TYR A 65 5.17 -7.96 -9.82
CA TYR A 65 5.27 -9.00 -10.84
C TYR A 65 5.49 -10.38 -10.22
N VAL A 66 6.33 -10.48 -9.18
CA VAL A 66 6.59 -11.75 -8.50
C VAL A 66 5.31 -12.28 -7.84
N LYS A 67 4.47 -11.42 -7.25
CA LYS A 67 3.17 -11.83 -6.69
C LYS A 67 2.29 -12.48 -7.74
N TRP A 68 2.09 -11.83 -8.89
CA TRP A 68 1.24 -12.37 -9.95
C TRP A 68 1.83 -13.61 -10.61
N ALA A 69 3.15 -13.64 -10.83
CA ALA A 69 3.83 -14.83 -11.34
C ALA A 69 3.68 -16.02 -10.38
N SER A 70 3.84 -15.79 -9.07
CA SER A 70 3.66 -16.82 -8.03
C SER A 70 2.22 -17.31 -7.98
N MET A 71 1.24 -16.40 -8.10
CA MET A 71 -0.18 -16.76 -8.13
C MET A 71 -0.53 -17.63 -9.35
N ILE A 72 -0.05 -17.25 -10.54
CA ILE A 72 -0.30 -18.01 -11.78
C ILE A 72 0.35 -19.40 -11.66
N LEU A 73 1.60 -19.47 -11.21
CA LEU A 73 2.30 -20.74 -11.00
C LEU A 73 1.61 -21.62 -9.95
N ALA A 74 1.04 -21.03 -8.88
CA ALA A 74 0.26 -21.76 -7.88
C ALA A 74 -0.96 -22.43 -8.52
N VAL A 75 -1.76 -21.65 -9.24
CA VAL A 75 -3.01 -22.11 -9.88
C VAL A 75 -2.70 -23.16 -10.93
N THR A 76 -1.69 -22.93 -11.77
CA THR A 76 -1.22 -23.90 -12.75
C THR A 76 -0.73 -25.17 -12.05
N GLY A 77 0.06 -25.07 -10.98
CA GLY A 77 0.53 -26.23 -10.21
C GLY A 77 -0.59 -27.08 -9.64
N VAL A 78 -1.58 -26.46 -8.97
CA VAL A 78 -2.76 -27.16 -8.45
C VAL A 78 -3.56 -27.80 -9.58
N PHE A 79 -3.74 -27.09 -10.70
CA PHE A 79 -4.43 -27.61 -11.87
C PHE A 79 -3.75 -28.85 -12.46
N LEU A 80 -2.42 -28.84 -12.60
CA LEU A 80 -1.66 -29.99 -13.10
C LEU A 80 -1.75 -31.19 -12.15
N ILE A 81 -1.73 -30.96 -10.83
CA ILE A 81 -1.96 -32.02 -9.83
C ILE A 81 -3.37 -32.62 -10.01
N SER A 82 -4.40 -31.78 -10.17
CA SER A 82 -5.78 -32.23 -10.42
C SER A 82 -5.93 -32.98 -11.76
N ALA A 83 -5.11 -32.63 -12.76
CA ALA A 83 -5.06 -33.32 -14.06
C ALA A 83 -4.24 -34.62 -14.04
N SER A 84 -3.84 -35.13 -12.86
CA SER A 84 -3.00 -36.33 -12.66
C SER A 84 -1.55 -36.19 -13.15
N TYR A 85 -1.10 -34.99 -13.54
CA TYR A 85 0.30 -34.69 -13.83
C TYR A 85 1.03 -34.24 -12.56
N ILE A 86 1.09 -35.15 -11.58
CA ILE A 86 1.50 -34.87 -10.20
C ILE A 86 2.94 -34.32 -10.12
N PHE A 87 3.89 -34.93 -10.83
CA PHE A 87 5.30 -34.52 -10.80
C PHE A 87 5.51 -33.05 -11.23
N TYR A 88 5.00 -32.69 -12.40
CA TYR A 88 5.11 -31.33 -12.92
C TYR A 88 4.31 -30.32 -12.09
N GLY A 89 3.14 -30.72 -11.60
CA GLY A 89 2.30 -29.88 -10.74
C GLY A 89 2.93 -29.59 -9.38
N GLN A 90 3.59 -30.57 -8.77
CA GLN A 90 4.33 -30.40 -7.51
C GLN A 90 5.53 -29.47 -7.67
N ILE A 91 6.31 -29.61 -8.75
CA ILE A 91 7.43 -28.71 -9.05
C ILE A 91 6.94 -27.29 -9.26
N ALA A 92 5.88 -27.09 -10.06
CA ALA A 92 5.30 -25.77 -10.30
C ALA A 92 4.78 -25.12 -9.00
N TYR A 93 4.12 -25.91 -8.14
CA TYR A 93 3.65 -25.44 -6.84
C TYR A 93 4.80 -25.08 -5.89
N LEU A 94 5.90 -25.86 -5.90
CA LEU A 94 7.11 -25.57 -5.11
C LEU A 94 7.75 -24.24 -5.51
N VAL A 95 7.91 -24.00 -6.81
CA VAL A 95 8.45 -22.73 -7.34
C VAL A 95 7.54 -21.56 -6.95
N SER A 96 6.22 -21.76 -7.02
CA SER A 96 5.24 -20.79 -6.52
C SER A 96 5.42 -20.49 -5.03
N SER A 97 5.56 -21.50 -4.16
CA SER A 97 5.77 -21.31 -2.72
C SER A 97 7.02 -20.47 -2.42
N VAL A 98 8.12 -20.66 -3.16
CA VAL A 98 9.33 -19.82 -3.02
C VAL A 98 9.05 -18.36 -3.40
N GLY A 99 8.29 -18.14 -4.48
CA GLY A 99 7.87 -16.81 -4.90
C GLY A 99 6.98 -16.10 -3.86
N TRP A 100 6.10 -16.83 -3.19
CA TRP A 100 5.28 -16.30 -2.08
C TRP A 100 6.09 -15.98 -0.82
N ILE A 101 7.14 -16.76 -0.52
CA ILE A 101 8.09 -16.43 0.56
C ILE A 101 8.81 -15.11 0.25
N TYR A 102 9.23 -14.89 -1.00
CA TYR A 102 9.86 -13.65 -1.42
C TYR A 102 8.92 -12.45 -1.29
N VAL A 103 7.65 -12.59 -1.69
CA VAL A 103 6.62 -11.55 -1.48
C VAL A 103 6.41 -11.29 0.00
N GLY A 104 6.38 -12.34 0.84
CA GLY A 104 6.29 -12.20 2.29
C GLY A 104 7.47 -11.43 2.90
N MET A 105 8.70 -11.66 2.40
CA MET A 105 9.87 -10.88 2.81
C MET A 105 9.74 -9.40 2.42
N GLN A 106 9.24 -9.10 1.22
CA GLN A 106 9.07 -7.73 0.77
C GLN A 106 7.98 -6.99 1.57
N TRP A 107 6.92 -7.69 1.95
CA TRP A 107 5.80 -7.11 2.70
C TRP A 107 6.04 -7.11 4.22
N GLY A 108 7.13 -7.71 4.69
CA GLY A 108 7.41 -7.87 6.12
C GLY A 108 6.40 -8.76 6.85
N ASP A 109 5.59 -9.54 6.12
CA ASP A 109 4.53 -10.38 6.67
C ASP A 109 5.07 -11.79 7.01
N ARG A 110 5.23 -12.03 8.32
CA ARG A 110 5.71 -13.31 8.84
C ARG A 110 4.71 -14.45 8.65
N ALA A 111 3.41 -14.16 8.63
CA ALA A 111 2.38 -15.18 8.47
C ALA A 111 2.39 -15.74 7.04
N ILE A 112 2.53 -14.88 6.04
CA ILE A 112 2.67 -15.31 4.63
C ILE A 112 3.96 -16.11 4.44
N MET A 113 5.08 -15.66 5.03
CA MET A 113 6.35 -16.38 4.95
C MET A 113 6.26 -17.79 5.52
N ILE A 114 5.73 -17.93 6.74
CA ILE A 114 5.64 -19.23 7.42
C ILE A 114 4.59 -20.12 6.74
N GLY A 115 3.43 -19.59 6.37
CA GLY A 115 2.38 -20.35 5.68
C GLY A 115 2.85 -20.91 4.33
N SER A 116 3.61 -20.12 3.58
CA SER A 116 4.17 -20.54 2.29
C SER A 116 5.30 -21.56 2.46
N ALA A 117 6.11 -21.46 3.52
CA ALA A 117 7.16 -22.43 3.83
C ALA A 117 6.61 -23.79 4.29
N ILE A 118 5.57 -23.79 5.13
CA ILE A 118 4.93 -25.04 5.59
C ILE A 118 4.29 -25.78 4.42
N THR A 119 3.49 -25.07 3.61
CA THR A 119 2.82 -25.67 2.45
C THR A 119 3.83 -26.11 1.38
N GLY A 120 4.87 -25.32 1.12
CA GLY A 120 5.95 -25.71 0.21
C GLY A 120 6.72 -26.95 0.67
N THR A 121 6.99 -27.06 1.98
CA THR A 121 7.65 -28.25 2.56
C THR A 121 6.78 -29.49 2.46
N ALA A 122 5.47 -29.37 2.69
CA ALA A 122 4.54 -30.50 2.56
C ALA A 122 4.53 -31.04 1.12
N VAL A 123 4.51 -30.16 0.12
CA VAL A 123 4.55 -30.55 -1.29
C VAL A 123 5.91 -31.13 -1.68
N ALA A 124 7.01 -30.59 -1.14
CA ALA A 124 8.35 -31.14 -1.34
C ALA A 124 8.48 -32.57 -0.78
N MET A 125 7.94 -32.81 0.41
CA MET A 125 7.94 -34.13 1.02
C MET A 125 7.16 -35.13 0.16
N ASN A 126 5.99 -34.72 -0.34
CA ASN A 126 5.19 -35.54 -1.24
C ASN A 126 5.87 -35.78 -2.59
N LEU A 127 6.68 -34.84 -3.09
CA LEU A 127 7.49 -35.01 -4.30
C LEU A 127 8.59 -36.06 -4.08
N ILE A 128 9.34 -35.98 -2.98
CA ILE A 128 10.43 -36.92 -2.66
C ILE A 128 9.88 -38.34 -2.47
N GLU A 129 8.74 -38.49 -1.79
CA GLU A 129 8.09 -39.78 -1.57
C GLU A 129 7.64 -40.44 -2.88
N ASN A 130 7.15 -39.65 -3.83
CA ASN A 130 6.69 -40.16 -5.12
C ASN A 130 7.80 -40.21 -6.19
N LEU A 131 8.96 -39.61 -5.94
CA LEU A 131 10.13 -39.64 -6.82
C LEU A 131 10.52 -41.06 -7.31
N PRO A 132 10.61 -42.09 -6.45
CA PRO A 132 10.90 -43.45 -6.91
C PRO A 132 9.81 -44.05 -7.82
N LYS A 133 8.55 -43.61 -7.71
CA LYS A 133 7.46 -44.05 -8.61
C LYS A 133 7.52 -43.37 -9.97
N PHE A 134 8.14 -42.19 -10.06
CA PHE A 134 8.31 -41.47 -11.33
C PHE A 134 9.57 -41.91 -12.10
N LEU A 135 10.54 -42.52 -11.41
CA LEU A 135 11.81 -42.98 -11.98
C LEU A 135 11.85 -44.48 -12.32
N SER A 136 10.82 -45.25 -11.95
CA SER A 136 10.66 -46.68 -12.26
C SER A 136 9.61 -46.91 -13.34
#